data_AF-A0A9E2CFU3-F1
#
_entry.id   AF-A0A9E2CFU3-F1
#
_cell.length_a   1.000
_cell.length_b   1.000
_cell.length_c   1.000
_cell.angle_alpha   90.00
_cell.angle_beta   90.00
_cell.angle_gamma   90.00
#
_symmetry.space_group_name_H-M   'P 1'
#
loop_
_entity.id
_entity.type
_entity.pdbx_description
1 polymer ?
#
loop_
_entity_poly.entity_id
_entity_poly.type
_entity_poly.pdbx_seq_one_letter_code
_entity_poly.pdbx_strand_id
1 'polypeptide(L)'
;MMKATMSQRLSDVEAALTPKQAAILEVAKGVEQFDDCVQYVQAHTDPATHPRNRLAERVAQSVEAACKAKKASPEHTARAIRTALLDADSRFMLAAHCNIAIQEDSVSNARQSRLLAVEVAYILRTIHDEASAQRIADWQEETMAHLGELYSIEKAIERIRERYFDGRPILFRGTAADLRGQIDMMEQTIGFYNAAFNATPASDCLVVDVEVVRRDAETRVDEKISQLTDQAKIDALWALGEVQAAREVFRPYAAGQRQL
;
A
#
# COMPACT_ATOMS: atom_id res chain seq x y z
N MET A 1 -25.33 39.04 -17.92
CA MET A 1 -24.30 38.17 -17.33
C MET A 1 -24.95 36.85 -16.93
N MET A 2 -24.76 35.78 -17.71
CA MET A 2 -25.22 34.44 -17.31
C MET A 2 -24.30 33.90 -16.21
N LYS A 3 -24.86 33.51 -15.07
CA LYS A 3 -24.12 32.82 -14.01
C LYS A 3 -23.71 31.44 -14.52
N ALA A 4 -22.42 31.13 -14.44
CA ALA A 4 -21.92 29.78 -14.73
C ALA A 4 -22.64 28.75 -13.83
N THR A 5 -23.07 27.65 -14.42
CA THR A 5 -23.71 26.55 -13.68
C THR A 5 -22.72 25.91 -12.71
N MET A 6 -23.21 25.27 -11.65
CA MET A 6 -22.37 24.61 -10.64
C MET A 6 -21.44 23.55 -11.25
N SER A 7 -21.90 22.85 -12.30
CA SER A 7 -21.09 21.92 -13.09
C SER A 7 -19.92 22.59 -13.81
N GLN A 8 -20.15 23.78 -14.38
CA GLN A 8 -19.10 24.55 -15.06
C GLN A 8 -18.02 24.98 -14.05
N ARG A 9 -18.44 25.50 -12.89
CA ARG A 9 -17.52 25.95 -11.83
C ARG A 9 -16.69 24.78 -11.27
N LEU A 10 -17.28 23.60 -11.15
CA LEU A 10 -16.56 22.41 -10.70
C LEU A 10 -15.49 22.00 -11.74
N SER A 11 -15.85 21.99 -13.02
CA SER A 11 -14.92 21.72 -14.11
C SER A 11 -13.73 22.70 -14.14
N ASP A 12 -13.99 23.99 -13.92
CA ASP A 12 -12.93 25.02 -13.90
C ASP A 12 -11.96 24.81 -12.71
N VAL A 13 -12.48 24.41 -11.55
CA VAL A 13 -11.66 24.09 -10.37
C VAL A 13 -10.83 22.83 -10.61
N GLU A 14 -11.43 21.78 -11.19
CA GLU A 14 -10.70 20.54 -11.52
C GLU A 14 -9.60 20.77 -12.57
N ALA A 15 -9.82 21.70 -13.52
CA ALA A 15 -8.81 22.08 -14.52
C ALA A 15 -7.62 22.86 -13.93
N ALA A 16 -7.83 23.54 -12.80
CA ALA A 16 -6.78 24.31 -12.12
C ALA A 16 -5.92 23.48 -11.15
N LEU A 17 -6.20 22.18 -11.00
CA LEU A 17 -5.46 21.32 -10.09
C LEU A 17 -4.01 21.14 -10.53
N THR A 18 -3.11 21.13 -9.56
CA THR A 18 -1.73 20.66 -9.77
C THR A 18 -1.71 19.16 -10.08
N PRO A 19 -0.66 18.62 -10.72
CA PRO A 19 -0.56 17.19 -11.01
C PRO A 19 -0.73 16.31 -9.76
N LYS A 20 -0.14 16.72 -8.64
CA LYS A 20 -0.34 16.08 -7.31
C LYS A 20 -1.81 16.05 -6.92
N GLN A 21 -2.50 17.19 -6.96
CA GLN A 21 -3.90 17.29 -6.54
C GLN A 21 -4.83 16.49 -7.46
N ALA A 22 -4.55 16.45 -8.77
CA ALA A 22 -5.31 15.66 -9.72
C ALA A 22 -5.20 14.15 -9.40
N ALA A 23 -3.98 13.66 -9.13
CA ALA A 23 -3.76 12.26 -8.75
C ALA A 23 -4.47 11.91 -7.42
N ILE A 24 -4.33 12.76 -6.40
CA ILE A 24 -4.99 12.56 -5.10
C ILE A 24 -6.51 12.54 -5.26
N LEU A 25 -7.08 13.42 -6.08
CA LEU A 25 -8.52 13.46 -6.34
C LEU A 25 -9.00 12.17 -7.03
N GLU A 26 -8.28 11.66 -8.03
CA GLU A 26 -8.68 10.42 -8.70
C GLU A 26 -8.57 9.19 -7.78
N VAL A 27 -7.53 9.13 -6.93
CA VAL A 27 -7.43 8.07 -5.91
C VAL A 27 -8.58 8.16 -4.91
N ALA A 28 -8.89 9.36 -4.42
CA ALA A 28 -10.00 9.57 -3.49
C ALA A 28 -11.35 9.14 -4.10
N LYS A 29 -11.63 9.50 -5.35
CA LYS A 29 -12.84 9.06 -6.07
C LYS A 29 -12.92 7.53 -6.13
N GLY A 30 -11.81 6.85 -6.43
CA GLY A 30 -11.76 5.38 -6.42
C GLY A 30 -12.06 4.79 -5.04
N VAL A 31 -11.33 5.24 -4.02
CA VAL A 31 -11.47 4.74 -2.64
C VAL A 31 -12.85 5.01 -2.04
N GLU A 32 -13.49 6.12 -2.40
CA GLU A 32 -14.84 6.45 -1.93
C GLU A 32 -15.94 5.63 -2.62
N GLN A 33 -15.72 5.23 -3.88
CA GLN A 33 -16.74 4.60 -4.71
C GLN A 33 -16.71 3.06 -4.65
N PHE A 34 -15.57 2.45 -4.36
CA PHE A 34 -15.37 1.00 -4.43
C PHE A 34 -14.86 0.43 -3.12
N ASP A 35 -15.22 -0.82 -2.82
CA ASP A 35 -14.75 -1.50 -1.60
C ASP A 35 -13.41 -2.22 -1.78
N ASP A 36 -13.03 -2.58 -3.01
CA ASP A 36 -11.79 -3.28 -3.31
C ASP A 36 -11.28 -3.02 -4.74
N CYS A 37 -10.01 -3.36 -5.01
CA CYS A 37 -9.41 -3.22 -6.35
C CYS A 37 -10.12 -4.01 -7.44
N VAL A 38 -10.70 -5.17 -7.13
CA VAL A 38 -11.33 -6.03 -8.13
C VAL A 38 -12.57 -5.33 -8.68
N GLN A 39 -13.42 -4.79 -7.81
CA GLN A 39 -14.57 -3.97 -8.19
C GLN A 39 -14.14 -2.74 -8.97
N TYR A 40 -13.09 -2.06 -8.49
CA TYR A 40 -12.54 -0.89 -9.17
C TYR A 40 -12.07 -1.22 -10.59
N VAL A 41 -11.31 -2.30 -10.79
CA VAL A 41 -10.81 -2.71 -12.12
C VAL A 41 -11.96 -3.15 -13.03
N GLN A 42 -12.92 -3.91 -12.52
CA GLN A 42 -14.10 -4.35 -13.27
C GLN A 42 -14.96 -3.19 -13.75
N ALA A 43 -15.06 -2.11 -12.96
CA ALA A 43 -15.80 -0.92 -13.34
C ALA A 43 -15.09 -0.06 -14.41
N HIS A 44 -13.81 -0.32 -14.68
CA HIS A 44 -12.97 0.48 -15.58
C HIS A 44 -12.30 -0.35 -16.68
N THR A 45 -12.97 -1.38 -17.18
CA THR A 45 -12.44 -2.24 -18.26
C THR A 45 -12.29 -1.51 -19.60
N ASP A 46 -13.05 -0.44 -19.83
CA ASP A 46 -12.94 0.37 -21.04
C ASP A 46 -11.73 1.32 -20.95
N PRO A 47 -10.72 1.16 -21.84
CA PRO A 47 -9.55 2.02 -21.85
C PRO A 47 -9.89 3.51 -22.04
N ALA A 48 -10.96 3.85 -22.77
CA ALA A 48 -11.31 5.24 -23.04
C ALA A 48 -11.78 5.98 -21.78
N THR A 49 -12.33 5.25 -20.81
CA THR A 49 -12.86 5.82 -19.56
C THR A 49 -11.99 5.50 -18.34
N HIS A 50 -10.91 4.72 -18.53
CA HIS A 50 -10.01 4.32 -17.45
C HIS A 50 -9.45 5.54 -16.68
N PRO A 51 -9.52 5.58 -15.33
CA PRO A 51 -9.18 6.77 -14.55
C PRO A 51 -7.74 7.25 -14.77
N ARG A 52 -6.80 6.32 -14.94
CA ARG A 52 -5.40 6.62 -15.29
C ARG A 52 -5.27 7.44 -16.59
N ASN A 53 -6.05 7.10 -17.63
CA ASN A 53 -6.01 7.81 -18.91
C ASN A 53 -6.64 9.19 -18.79
N ARG A 54 -7.77 9.30 -18.07
CA ARG A 54 -8.42 10.59 -17.78
C ARG A 54 -7.53 11.51 -16.93
N LEU A 55 -6.78 10.94 -15.98
CA LEU A 55 -5.78 11.67 -15.19
C LEU A 55 -4.68 12.22 -16.10
N ALA A 56 -4.11 11.38 -16.97
CA ALA A 56 -3.06 11.78 -17.88
C ALA A 56 -3.50 12.93 -18.80
N GLU A 57 -4.69 12.80 -19.41
CA GLU A 57 -5.25 13.85 -20.27
C GLU A 57 -5.44 15.17 -19.51
N ARG A 58 -6.05 15.13 -18.32
CA ARG A 58 -6.28 16.34 -17.50
C ARG A 58 -4.99 17.02 -17.09
N VAL A 59 -3.98 16.24 -16.68
CA VAL A 59 -2.67 16.76 -16.30
C VAL A 59 -1.97 17.41 -17.50
N ALA A 60 -1.99 16.76 -18.66
CA ALA A 60 -1.39 17.31 -19.88
C ALA A 60 -2.07 18.64 -20.28
N GLN A 61 -3.40 18.70 -20.29
CA GLN A 61 -4.16 19.91 -20.61
C GLN A 61 -3.89 21.06 -19.63
N SER A 62 -3.87 20.78 -18.32
CA SER A 62 -3.57 21.78 -17.29
C SER A 62 -2.17 22.38 -17.46
N VAL A 63 -1.16 21.52 -17.69
CA VAL A 63 0.22 21.96 -17.91
C VAL A 63 0.38 22.72 -19.22
N GLU A 64 -0.26 22.27 -20.30
CA GLU A 64 -0.24 22.95 -21.59
C GLU A 64 -0.84 24.37 -21.48
N ALA A 65 -2.00 24.50 -20.81
CA ALA A 65 -2.64 25.79 -20.58
C ALA A 65 -1.73 26.73 -19.76
N ALA A 66 -1.11 26.23 -18.70
CA ALA A 66 -0.18 27.00 -17.88
C ALA A 66 1.08 27.43 -18.65
N CYS A 67 1.64 26.55 -19.49
CA CYS A 67 2.79 26.84 -20.34
C CYS A 67 2.46 27.86 -21.43
N LYS A 68 1.27 27.75 -22.04
CA LYS A 68 0.76 28.71 -23.04
C LYS A 68 0.59 30.11 -22.45
N ALA A 69 0.04 30.21 -21.23
CA ALA A 69 -0.07 31.48 -20.52
C ALA A 69 1.30 32.15 -20.27
N LYS A 70 2.34 31.34 -20.07
CA LYS A 70 3.74 31.79 -19.89
C LYS A 70 4.52 31.94 -21.19
N LYS A 71 3.91 31.68 -22.37
CA LYS A 71 4.56 31.68 -23.69
C LYS A 71 5.81 30.77 -23.74
N ALA A 72 5.77 29.63 -23.04
CA ALA A 72 6.85 28.65 -23.07
C ALA A 72 7.02 28.07 -24.49
N SER A 73 8.24 27.63 -24.83
CA SER A 73 8.47 26.95 -26.11
C SER A 73 7.76 25.58 -26.16
N PRO A 74 7.51 25.02 -27.35
CA PRO A 74 6.93 23.69 -27.49
C PRO A 74 7.75 22.59 -26.78
N GLU A 75 9.08 22.67 -26.85
CA GLU A 75 9.99 21.73 -26.20
C GLU A 75 9.91 21.81 -24.66
N HIS A 76 9.91 23.03 -24.10
CA HIS A 76 9.71 23.23 -22.67
C HIS A 76 8.35 22.70 -22.21
N THR A 77 7.30 22.92 -23.01
CA THR A 77 5.95 22.43 -22.72
C THR A 77 5.89 20.91 -22.71
N ALA A 78 6.46 20.25 -23.72
CA ALA A 78 6.51 18.79 -23.81
C ALA A 78 7.26 18.17 -22.61
N ARG A 79 8.39 18.77 -22.21
CA ARG A 79 9.16 18.33 -21.02
C ARG A 79 8.38 18.54 -19.73
N ALA A 80 7.67 19.65 -19.59
CA ALA A 80 6.84 19.94 -18.43
C ALA A 80 5.68 18.94 -18.32
N ILE A 81 5.00 18.65 -19.44
CA ILE A 81 3.93 17.63 -19.50
C ILE A 81 4.47 16.27 -19.07
N ARG A 82 5.59 15.83 -19.65
CA ARG A 82 6.19 14.53 -19.31
C ARG A 82 6.53 14.42 -17.82
N THR A 83 7.12 15.47 -17.23
CA THR A 83 7.47 15.51 -15.80
C THR A 83 6.22 15.45 -14.92
N ALA A 84 5.19 16.21 -15.29
CA ALA A 84 3.92 16.23 -14.56
C ALA A 84 3.16 14.91 -14.65
N LEU A 85 3.16 14.27 -15.83
CA LEU A 85 2.58 12.96 -16.02
C LEU A 85 3.30 11.90 -15.17
N LEU A 86 4.63 11.89 -15.17
CA LEU A 86 5.40 10.98 -14.33
C LEU A 86 5.05 11.17 -12.85
N ASP A 87 4.96 12.40 -12.38
CA ASP A 87 4.64 12.73 -10.98
C ASP A 87 3.22 12.28 -10.58
N ALA A 88 2.21 12.59 -11.41
CA ALA A 88 0.82 12.23 -11.17
C ALA A 88 0.60 10.71 -11.26
N ASP A 89 1.16 10.08 -12.29
CA ASP A 89 0.99 8.64 -12.54
C ASP A 89 1.71 7.79 -11.49
N SER A 90 2.93 8.19 -11.07
CA SER A 90 3.62 7.50 -9.95
C SER A 90 2.79 7.53 -8.67
N ARG A 91 2.07 8.63 -8.37
CA ARG A 91 1.19 8.69 -7.19
C ARG A 91 -0.03 7.80 -7.34
N PHE A 92 -0.67 7.84 -8.51
CA PHE A 92 -1.80 6.96 -8.79
C PHE A 92 -1.40 5.49 -8.63
N MET A 93 -0.26 5.10 -9.21
CA MET A 93 0.27 3.75 -9.09
C MET A 93 0.71 3.41 -7.66
N LEU A 94 1.22 4.37 -6.89
CA LEU A 94 1.59 4.13 -5.48
C LEU A 94 0.38 3.72 -4.63
N ALA A 95 -0.77 4.39 -4.81
CA ALA A 95 -2.00 3.99 -4.14
C ALA A 95 -2.47 2.60 -4.60
N ALA A 96 -2.38 2.30 -5.90
CA ALA A 96 -2.71 0.98 -6.43
C ALA A 96 -1.82 -0.12 -5.81
N HIS A 97 -0.49 0.08 -5.78
CA HIS A 97 0.46 -0.86 -5.18
C HIS A 97 0.25 -1.07 -3.69
N CYS A 98 -0.12 -0.04 -2.93
CA CYS A 98 -0.49 -0.21 -1.52
C CYS A 98 -1.68 -1.16 -1.35
N ASN A 99 -2.67 -1.09 -2.24
CA ASN A 99 -3.82 -2.00 -2.16
C ASN A 99 -3.49 -3.41 -2.67
N ILE A 100 -2.75 -3.51 -3.78
CA ILE A 100 -2.33 -4.79 -4.37
C ILE A 100 -1.48 -5.57 -3.37
N ALA A 101 -0.52 -4.94 -2.71
CA ALA A 101 0.35 -5.59 -1.73
C ALA A 101 -0.44 -6.26 -0.59
N ILE A 102 -1.53 -5.64 -0.13
CA ILE A 102 -2.40 -6.26 0.89
C ILE A 102 -3.23 -7.39 0.28
N GLN A 103 -3.78 -7.20 -0.91
CA GLN A 103 -4.71 -8.15 -1.52
C GLN A 103 -4.03 -9.42 -2.02
N GLU A 104 -2.87 -9.31 -2.66
CA GLU A 104 -2.09 -10.46 -3.13
C GLU A 104 -1.71 -11.37 -1.96
N ASP A 105 -1.32 -10.77 -0.84
CA ASP A 105 -0.93 -11.51 0.35
C ASP A 105 -2.13 -11.90 1.24
N SER A 106 -3.32 -11.31 1.04
CA SER A 106 -4.45 -11.46 1.97
C SER A 106 -4.86 -12.91 2.21
N VAL A 107 -4.94 -13.71 1.14
CA VAL A 107 -5.31 -15.14 1.25
C VAL A 107 -4.20 -15.93 1.96
N SER A 108 -2.93 -15.64 1.65
CA SER A 108 -1.78 -16.30 2.27
C SER A 108 -1.70 -15.95 3.76
N ASN A 109 -1.79 -14.67 4.08
CA ASN A 109 -1.76 -14.15 5.44
C ASN A 109 -2.91 -14.69 6.28
N ALA A 110 -4.14 -14.69 5.75
CA ALA A 110 -5.30 -15.26 6.44
C ALA A 110 -5.11 -16.76 6.71
N ARG A 111 -4.51 -17.50 5.77
CA ARG A 111 -4.22 -18.93 5.96
C ARG A 111 -3.13 -19.13 7.03
N GLN A 112 -2.05 -18.36 6.98
CA GLN A 112 -0.96 -18.43 7.95
C GLN A 112 -1.44 -18.08 9.36
N SER A 113 -2.19 -17.00 9.51
CA SER A 113 -2.76 -16.62 10.81
C SER A 113 -3.68 -17.69 11.37
N ARG A 114 -4.51 -18.35 10.54
CA ARG A 114 -5.34 -19.47 10.98
C ARG A 114 -4.51 -20.68 11.38
N LEU A 115 -3.43 -20.98 10.66
CA LEU A 115 -2.53 -22.07 11.00
C LEU A 115 -1.90 -21.84 12.38
N LEU A 116 -1.34 -20.64 12.59
CA LEU A 116 -0.75 -20.24 13.88
C LEU A 116 -1.78 -20.28 15.02
N ALA A 117 -3.03 -19.89 14.75
CA ALA A 117 -4.10 -19.97 15.74
C ALA A 117 -4.47 -21.42 16.12
N VAL A 118 -4.50 -22.34 15.15
CA VAL A 118 -4.73 -23.77 15.41
C VAL A 118 -3.54 -24.37 16.17
N GLU A 119 -2.32 -23.94 15.86
CA GLU A 119 -1.12 -24.42 16.52
C GLU A 119 -1.08 -24.07 18.01
N VAL A 120 -1.54 -22.86 18.40
CA VAL A 120 -1.73 -22.53 19.83
C VAL A 120 -2.60 -23.59 20.52
N ALA A 121 -3.75 -23.95 19.94
CA ALA A 121 -4.63 -24.94 20.55
C ALA A 121 -3.96 -26.30 20.70
N TYR A 122 -3.05 -26.67 19.79
CA TYR A 122 -2.28 -27.89 19.88
C TYR A 122 -1.18 -27.82 20.96
N ILE A 123 -0.40 -26.74 20.99
CA ILE A 123 0.61 -26.45 22.01
C ILE A 123 0.00 -26.57 23.41
N LEU A 124 -1.17 -25.95 23.63
CA LEU A 124 -1.85 -25.97 24.93
C LEU A 124 -2.29 -27.37 25.37
N ARG A 125 -2.52 -28.29 24.42
CA ARG A 125 -2.89 -29.68 24.72
C ARG A 125 -1.67 -30.58 24.98
N THR A 126 -0.50 -30.20 24.47
CA THR A 126 0.73 -31.01 24.59
C THR A 126 1.76 -30.39 25.53
N ILE A 127 1.42 -29.34 26.27
CA ILE A 127 2.35 -28.53 27.07
C ILE A 127 3.27 -29.32 28.04
N HIS A 128 2.88 -30.53 28.43
CA HIS A 128 3.66 -31.41 29.31
C HIS A 128 4.69 -32.31 28.59
N ASP A 129 4.79 -32.23 27.26
CA ASP A 129 5.73 -32.98 26.43
C ASP A 129 7.04 -32.19 26.23
N GLU A 130 8.20 -32.85 26.30
CA GLU A 130 9.51 -32.23 26.01
C GLU A 130 9.58 -31.68 24.58
N ALA A 131 8.88 -32.30 23.63
CA ALA A 131 8.77 -31.81 22.25
C ALA A 131 8.01 -30.47 22.14
N SER A 132 7.31 -30.04 23.20
CA SER A 132 6.55 -28.79 23.22
C SER A 132 7.42 -27.56 23.39
N ALA A 133 8.62 -27.67 23.98
CA ALA A 133 9.50 -26.51 24.16
C ALA A 133 9.98 -25.96 22.80
N GLN A 134 10.43 -26.84 21.90
CA GLN A 134 10.83 -26.42 20.55
C GLN A 134 9.64 -25.87 19.76
N ARG A 135 8.48 -26.54 19.81
CA ARG A 135 7.28 -26.08 19.12
C ARG A 135 6.82 -24.70 19.59
N ILE A 136 6.90 -24.43 20.90
CA ILE A 136 6.59 -23.10 21.43
C ILE A 136 7.56 -22.06 20.86
N ALA A 137 8.85 -22.34 20.85
CA ALA A 137 9.85 -21.42 20.31
C ALA A 137 9.61 -21.15 18.81
N ASP A 138 9.39 -22.19 18.01
CA ASP A 138 9.09 -22.07 16.57
C ASP A 138 7.83 -21.24 16.35
N TRP A 139 6.76 -21.54 17.09
CA TRP A 139 5.50 -20.80 17.00
C TRP A 139 5.68 -19.32 17.37
N GLN A 140 6.43 -19.01 18.44
CA GLN A 140 6.71 -17.64 18.84
C GLN A 140 7.47 -16.89 17.74
N GLU A 141 8.52 -17.50 17.19
CA GLU A 141 9.32 -16.91 16.11
C GLU A 141 8.46 -16.62 14.88
N GLU A 142 7.71 -17.61 14.39
CA GLU A 142 6.84 -17.46 13.22
C GLU A 142 5.73 -16.42 13.44
N THR A 143 5.13 -16.41 14.64
CA THR A 143 4.07 -15.47 15.01
C THR A 143 4.60 -14.04 15.07
N MET A 144 5.77 -13.83 15.70
CA MET A 144 6.40 -12.51 15.78
C MET A 144 6.84 -12.02 14.40
N ALA A 145 7.40 -12.90 13.57
CA ALA A 145 7.79 -12.57 12.21
C ALA A 145 6.58 -12.16 11.36
N HIS A 146 5.50 -12.95 11.41
CA HIS A 146 4.26 -12.69 10.66
C HIS A 146 3.57 -11.41 11.10
N LEU A 147 3.38 -11.22 12.41
CA LEU A 147 2.77 -9.99 12.95
C LEU A 147 3.66 -8.77 12.68
N GLY A 148 4.98 -8.92 12.74
CA GLY A 148 5.95 -7.89 12.37
C GLY A 148 5.80 -7.44 10.92
N GLU A 149 5.60 -8.36 9.97
CA GLU A 149 5.32 -8.03 8.57
C GLU A 149 4.01 -7.26 8.42
N LEU A 150 2.92 -7.70 9.07
CA LEU A 150 1.63 -7.01 9.04
C LEU A 150 1.71 -5.57 9.59
N TYR A 151 2.44 -5.37 10.69
CA TYR A 151 2.68 -4.02 11.21
C TYR A 151 3.56 -3.17 10.29
N SER A 152 4.57 -3.77 9.66
CA SER A 152 5.45 -3.04 8.76
C SER A 152 4.69 -2.47 7.57
N ILE A 153 3.75 -3.24 6.99
CA ILE A 153 2.92 -2.79 5.86
C ILE A 153 1.89 -1.75 6.30
N GLU A 154 1.23 -1.93 7.45
CA GLU A 154 0.29 -0.93 8.02
C GLU A 154 0.98 0.43 8.19
N LYS A 155 2.15 0.45 8.83
CA LYS A 155 2.93 1.65 9.09
C LYS A 155 3.51 2.28 7.82
N ALA A 156 3.97 1.46 6.87
CA ALA A 156 4.45 1.94 5.58
C ALA A 156 3.34 2.69 4.84
N ILE A 157 2.12 2.13 4.82
CA ILE A 157 0.96 2.74 4.18
C ILE A 157 0.55 4.03 4.91
N GLU A 158 0.57 4.05 6.24
CA GLU A 158 0.32 5.28 7.00
C GLU A 158 1.32 6.39 6.65
N ARG A 159 2.62 6.09 6.63
CA ARG A 159 3.65 7.08 6.24
C ARG A 159 3.51 7.52 4.78
N ILE A 160 3.16 6.62 3.87
CA ILE A 160 2.89 6.95 2.47
C ILE A 160 1.68 7.89 2.37
N ARG A 161 0.61 7.59 3.10
CA ARG A 161 -0.62 8.40 3.18
C ARG A 161 -0.30 9.84 3.58
N GLU A 162 0.45 10.00 4.67
CA GLU A 162 0.84 11.32 5.17
C GLU A 162 1.75 12.05 4.19
N ARG A 163 2.77 11.37 3.66
CA ARG A 163 3.82 12.00 2.84
C ARG A 163 3.36 12.35 1.43
N TYR A 164 2.58 11.49 0.78
CA TYR A 164 2.28 11.61 -0.66
C TYR A 164 0.83 12.03 -0.94
N PHE A 165 -0.09 11.83 0.02
CA PHE A 165 -1.52 12.00 -0.17
C PHE A 165 -2.19 12.98 0.81
N ASP A 166 -1.40 13.78 1.51
CA ASP A 166 -1.89 14.80 2.45
C ASP A 166 -2.84 14.20 3.51
N GLY A 167 -2.53 12.98 3.98
CA GLY A 167 -3.31 12.26 4.99
C GLY A 167 -4.61 11.64 4.49
N ARG A 168 -4.94 11.77 3.19
CA ARG A 168 -6.19 11.20 2.64
C ARG A 168 -6.11 9.69 2.48
N PRO A 169 -7.21 8.94 2.72
CA PRO A 169 -7.23 7.49 2.52
C PRO A 169 -6.79 7.07 1.11
N ILE A 170 -5.93 6.06 1.05
CA ILE A 170 -5.44 5.48 -0.22
C ILE A 170 -5.82 4.01 -0.38
N LEU A 171 -6.25 3.36 0.71
CA LEU A 171 -6.75 2.00 0.67
C LEU A 171 -8.26 2.00 0.44
N PHE A 172 -8.73 1.10 -0.40
CA PHE A 172 -10.15 0.77 -0.44
C PHE A 172 -10.61 0.25 0.92
N ARG A 173 -11.89 0.47 1.25
CA ARG A 173 -12.43 0.17 2.58
C ARG A 173 -12.29 -1.31 2.94
N GLY A 174 -12.60 -2.21 2.01
CA GLY A 174 -12.43 -3.66 2.18
C GLY A 174 -10.98 -4.03 2.42
N THR A 175 -10.05 -3.51 1.62
CA THR A 175 -8.61 -3.74 1.79
C THR A 175 -8.09 -3.28 3.16
N ALA A 176 -8.51 -2.10 3.62
CA ALA A 176 -8.12 -1.59 4.94
C ALA A 176 -8.70 -2.46 6.08
N ALA A 177 -9.96 -2.89 5.94
CA ALA A 177 -10.61 -3.78 6.91
C ALA A 177 -9.96 -5.16 6.96
N ASP A 178 -9.56 -5.71 5.81
CA ASP A 178 -8.87 -7.01 5.72
C ASP A 178 -7.53 -6.98 6.44
N LEU A 179 -6.69 -5.96 6.19
CA LEU A 179 -5.41 -5.82 6.89
C LEU A 179 -5.62 -5.70 8.41
N ARG A 180 -6.54 -4.84 8.84
CA ARG A 180 -6.84 -4.67 10.28
C ARG A 180 -7.35 -5.97 10.91
N GLY A 181 -8.24 -6.69 10.23
CA GLY A 181 -8.76 -7.97 10.68
C GLY A 181 -7.67 -9.04 10.82
N GLN A 182 -6.67 -9.07 9.94
CA GLN A 182 -5.52 -9.96 10.07
C GLN A 182 -4.67 -9.62 11.29
N ILE A 183 -4.38 -8.33 11.53
CA ILE A 183 -3.66 -7.88 12.73
C ILE A 183 -4.44 -8.24 14.00
N ASP A 184 -5.74 -7.92 14.05
CA ASP A 184 -6.62 -8.22 15.19
C ASP A 184 -6.63 -9.72 15.51
N MET A 185 -6.73 -10.57 14.49
CA MET A 185 -6.72 -12.02 14.67
C MET A 185 -5.39 -12.52 15.26
N MET A 186 -4.27 -11.97 14.81
CA MET A 186 -2.95 -12.32 15.33
C MET A 186 -2.75 -11.84 16.77
N GLU A 187 -3.12 -10.59 17.08
CA GLU A 187 -3.06 -10.05 18.44
C GLU A 187 -3.94 -10.86 19.41
N GLN A 188 -5.14 -11.25 18.99
CA GLN A 188 -6.02 -12.12 19.79
C GLN A 188 -5.42 -13.50 20.01
N THR A 189 -4.82 -14.09 18.98
CA THR A 189 -4.15 -15.40 19.07
C THR A 189 -3.01 -15.36 20.08
N ILE A 190 -2.16 -14.33 20.02
CA ILE A 190 -1.11 -14.08 21.01
C ILE A 190 -1.71 -13.85 22.40
N GLY A 191 -2.81 -13.10 22.50
CA GLY A 191 -3.51 -12.85 23.76
C GLY A 191 -3.98 -14.15 24.43
N PHE A 192 -4.58 -15.07 23.68
CA PHE A 192 -5.00 -16.38 24.19
C PHE A 192 -3.81 -17.23 24.64
N TYR A 193 -2.74 -17.24 23.84
CA TYR A 193 -1.50 -17.93 24.18
C TYR A 193 -0.91 -17.36 25.49
N ASN A 194 -0.68 -16.05 25.57
CA ASN A 194 -0.12 -15.39 26.74
C ASN A 194 -0.98 -15.61 28.00
N ALA A 195 -2.31 -15.57 27.88
CA ALA A 195 -3.22 -15.82 28.99
C ALA A 195 -3.07 -17.25 29.55
N ALA A 196 -2.86 -18.24 28.70
CA ALA A 196 -2.66 -19.62 29.11
C ALA A 196 -1.30 -19.85 29.81
N PHE A 197 -0.24 -19.15 29.37
CA PHE A 197 1.10 -19.30 29.94
C PHE A 197 1.39 -18.39 31.14
N ASN A 198 0.69 -17.26 31.29
CA ASN A 198 0.76 -16.41 32.50
C ASN A 198 0.28 -17.11 33.77
N ALA A 199 -0.46 -18.23 33.64
CA ALA A 199 -0.85 -19.06 34.77
C ALA A 199 0.28 -20.00 35.25
N THR A 200 1.45 -20.01 34.59
CA THR A 200 2.56 -20.91 34.90
C THR A 200 3.74 -20.19 35.58
N PRO A 201 4.46 -20.83 36.54
CA PRO A 201 5.59 -20.21 37.25
C PRO A 201 6.82 -19.87 36.39
N ALA A 202 6.84 -20.27 35.10
CA ALA A 202 7.94 -20.06 34.15
C ALA A 202 7.60 -18.99 33.08
N SER A 203 6.69 -18.06 33.38
CA SER A 203 6.03 -17.20 32.38
C SER A 203 6.94 -16.25 31.62
N ASP A 204 8.05 -15.78 32.23
CA ASP A 204 8.78 -14.63 31.69
C ASP A 204 9.47 -14.90 30.33
N CYS A 205 9.77 -16.16 30.00
CA CYS A 205 10.35 -16.55 28.71
C CYS A 205 9.31 -17.04 27.69
N LEU A 206 8.06 -17.22 28.12
CA LEU A 206 7.01 -17.84 27.30
C LEU A 206 6.00 -16.81 26.81
N VAL A 207 6.08 -15.55 27.20
CA VAL A 207 5.14 -14.49 26.79
C VAL A 207 5.66 -13.77 25.55
N VAL A 208 4.77 -13.53 24.58
CA VAL A 208 5.06 -12.69 23.40
C VAL A 208 4.60 -11.27 23.69
N ASP A 209 5.53 -10.31 23.66
CA ASP A 209 5.22 -8.87 23.81
C ASP A 209 4.87 -8.26 22.45
N VAL A 210 3.58 -8.03 22.22
CA VAL A 210 3.05 -7.42 20.99
C VAL A 210 3.60 -6.01 20.75
N GLU A 211 3.87 -5.24 21.80
CA GLU A 211 4.39 -3.88 21.67
C GLU A 211 5.87 -3.88 21.26
N VAL A 212 6.63 -4.90 21.66
CA VAL A 212 7.99 -5.12 21.13
C VAL A 212 7.92 -5.44 19.64
N VAL A 213 7.06 -6.38 19.22
CA VAL A 213 6.88 -6.71 17.79
C VAL A 213 6.48 -5.48 16.97
N ARG A 214 5.56 -4.66 17.49
CA ARG A 214 5.12 -3.42 16.85
C ARG A 214 6.24 -2.38 16.72
N ARG A 215 7.14 -2.30 17.71
CA ARG A 215 8.32 -1.42 17.68
C ARG A 215 9.35 -1.93 16.69
N ASP A 216 9.63 -3.22 16.69
CA ASP A 216 10.63 -3.84 15.82
C ASP A 216 10.19 -3.80 14.35
N ALA A 217 8.89 -3.85 14.07
CA ALA A 217 8.35 -3.65 12.73
C ALA A 217 8.80 -2.31 12.08
N GLU A 218 9.12 -1.28 12.87
CA GLU A 218 9.62 0.01 12.35
C GLU A 218 10.92 -0.13 11.56
N THR A 219 11.76 -1.12 11.88
CA THR A 219 13.05 -1.27 11.19
C THR A 219 12.88 -1.67 9.72
N ARG A 220 11.70 -2.17 9.33
CA ARG A 220 11.36 -2.60 7.96
C ARG A 220 10.51 -1.59 7.19
N VAL A 221 9.98 -0.56 7.86
CA VAL A 221 9.04 0.39 7.26
C VAL A 221 9.66 1.15 6.09
N ASP A 222 10.88 1.66 6.24
CA ASP A 222 11.52 2.45 5.19
C ASP A 222 11.84 1.61 3.95
N GLU A 223 12.19 0.33 4.13
CA GLU A 223 12.37 -0.61 3.03
C GLU A 223 11.06 -0.83 2.27
N LYS A 224 9.95 -1.11 2.97
CA LYS A 224 8.63 -1.31 2.35
C LYS A 224 8.16 -0.05 1.60
N ILE A 225 8.40 1.14 2.16
CA ILE A 225 8.11 2.41 1.47
C ILE A 225 8.92 2.55 0.18
N SER A 226 10.22 2.22 0.23
CA SER A 226 11.08 2.29 -0.96
C SER A 226 10.60 1.32 -2.03
N GLN A 227 10.31 0.07 -1.67
CA GLN A 227 9.80 -0.96 -2.59
C GLN A 227 8.51 -0.49 -3.29
N LEU A 228 7.50 -0.04 -2.54
CA LEU A 228 6.23 0.43 -3.09
C LEU A 228 6.40 1.67 -3.97
N THR A 229 7.25 2.61 -3.56
CA THR A 229 7.51 3.85 -4.31
C THR A 229 8.25 3.58 -5.61
N ASP A 230 9.27 2.72 -5.58
CA ASP A 230 10.05 2.35 -6.75
C ASP A 230 9.20 1.58 -7.75
N GLN A 231 8.39 0.62 -7.28
CA GLN A 231 7.48 -0.13 -8.15
C GLN A 231 6.47 0.80 -8.84
N ALA A 232 5.88 1.75 -8.11
CA ALA A 232 4.98 2.74 -8.69
C ALA A 232 5.67 3.62 -9.75
N LYS A 233 6.91 4.02 -9.50
CA LYS A 233 7.71 4.83 -10.43
C LYS A 233 8.10 4.03 -11.68
N ILE A 234 8.45 2.76 -11.53
CA ILE A 234 8.77 1.85 -12.64
C ILE A 234 7.57 1.74 -13.59
N ASP A 235 6.37 1.50 -13.06
CA ASP A 235 5.16 1.37 -13.88
C ASP A 235 4.78 2.68 -14.58
N ALA A 236 5.01 3.82 -13.92
CA ALA A 236 4.80 5.12 -14.52
C ALA A 236 5.80 5.41 -15.66
N LEU A 237 7.07 5.06 -15.47
CA LEU A 237 8.09 5.19 -16.51
C LEU A 237 7.79 4.28 -17.71
N TRP A 238 7.36 3.03 -17.47
CA TRP A 238 6.96 2.14 -18.56
C TRP A 238 5.78 2.66 -19.35
N ALA A 239 4.75 3.19 -18.68
CA ALA A 239 3.59 3.79 -19.36
C ALA A 239 3.96 5.03 -20.20
N LEU A 240 5.01 5.75 -19.82
CA LEU A 240 5.55 6.88 -20.59
C LEU A 240 6.56 6.47 -21.68
N GLY A 241 6.86 5.18 -21.83
CA GLY A 241 7.85 4.66 -22.78
C GLY A 241 9.30 4.89 -22.35
N GLU A 242 9.56 5.29 -21.11
CA GLU A 242 10.88 5.58 -20.53
C GLU A 242 11.57 4.29 -20.04
N VAL A 243 11.69 3.30 -20.93
CA VAL A 243 12.09 1.92 -20.60
C VAL A 243 13.46 1.85 -19.93
N GLN A 244 14.43 2.67 -20.38
CA GLN A 244 15.77 2.66 -19.78
C GLN A 244 15.76 3.24 -18.37
N ALA A 245 15.05 4.35 -18.14
CA ALA A 245 14.90 4.91 -16.80
C ALA A 245 14.19 3.93 -15.85
N ALA A 246 13.16 3.22 -16.33
CA ALA A 246 12.50 2.18 -15.54
C ALA A 246 13.45 1.05 -15.15
N ARG A 247 14.31 0.60 -16.07
CA ARG A 247 15.34 -0.43 -15.80
C ARG A 247 16.37 0.01 -14.77
N GLU A 248 16.75 1.29 -14.78
CA GLU A 248 17.66 1.83 -13.77
C GLU A 248 17.06 1.78 -12.37
N VAL A 249 15.77 2.11 -12.22
CA VAL A 249 15.05 2.00 -10.93
C VAL A 249 14.89 0.53 -10.52
N PHE A 250 14.65 -0.37 -11.48
CA PHE A 250 14.47 -1.80 -11.20
C PHE A 250 15.79 -2.54 -10.85
N ARG A 251 16.95 -2.01 -11.25
CA ARG A 251 18.25 -2.72 -11.15
C ARG A 251 18.57 -3.28 -9.76
N PRO A 252 18.35 -2.58 -8.63
CA PRO A 252 18.63 -3.12 -7.30
C PRO A 252 17.87 -4.42 -7.00
N TYR A 253 16.63 -4.52 -7.46
CA TYR A 253 15.76 -5.68 -7.22
C TYR A 253 16.15 -6.91 -8.06
N ALA A 254 16.63 -6.68 -9.29
CA ALA A 254 17.11 -7.74 -10.17
C ALA A 254 18.41 -8.42 -9.68
N ALA A 255 19.22 -7.70 -8.89
CA ALA A 255 20.47 -8.23 -8.34
C ALA A 255 20.23 -9.14 -7.13
N GLY A 256 19.21 -8.83 -6.30
CA GLY A 256 18.86 -9.63 -5.13
C GLY A 256 18.24 -11.00 -5.46
N GLN A 257 17.53 -11.12 -6.59
CA GLN A 257 16.92 -12.39 -7.01
C GLN A 257 17.90 -13.46 -7.54
N ARG A 258 19.20 -13.16 -7.67
CA ARG A 258 20.22 -14.14 -8.11
C ARG A 258 20.87 -14.92 -6.97
N GLN A 259 20.45 -14.71 -5.73
CA GLN A 259 21.03 -15.35 -4.54
C GLN A 259 20.09 -16.36 -3.84
N LEU A 260 18.92 -16.65 -4.44
CA LEU A 260 18.03 -17.75 -4.06
C LEU A 260 18.09 -18.84 -5.14
#